data_AF-A0A6P0SNT0-F1
#
_entry.id   AF-A0A6P0SNT0-F1
#
_cell.length_a   1.000
_cell.length_b   1.000
_cell.length_c   1.000
_cell.angle_alpha   90.00
_cell.angle_beta   90.00
_cell.angle_gamma   90.00
#
_symmetry.space_group_name_H-M   'P 1'
#
loop_
_entity.id
_entity.type
_entity.pdbx_description
1 polymer ?
#
loop_
_entity_poly.entity_id
_entity_poly.type
_entity_poly.pdbx_seq_one_letter_code
_entity_poly.pdbx_strand_id
1 'polypeptide(L)' 'MTKRKVSGGSRSIERFEQTANLLTVVQTCRFQQRSVMDFFDRRSRYANEQALMAQLGHLTEPPSLIPSFDT' A
#
# COMPACT_ATOMS: atom_id res chain seq x y z
N MET A 1 -23.50 28.30 -15.14
CA MET A 1 -23.60 26.95 -14.52
C MET A 1 -22.20 26.46 -14.17
N THR A 2 -21.87 26.35 -12.89
CA THR A 2 -20.65 25.70 -12.41
C THR A 2 -20.77 24.20 -12.63
N LYS A 3 -19.84 23.62 -13.40
CA LYS A 3 -19.79 22.17 -13.66
C LYS A 3 -19.54 21.45 -12.33
N ARG A 4 -20.54 20.70 -11.86
CA ARG A 4 -20.45 19.82 -10.69
C ARG A 4 -19.33 18.79 -10.92
N LYS A 5 -18.47 18.55 -9.91
CA LYS A 5 -17.54 17.42 -9.91
C LYS A 5 -18.36 16.13 -10.08
N VAL A 6 -18.19 15.45 -11.19
CA VAL A 6 -18.76 14.12 -11.40
C VAL A 6 -17.83 13.15 -10.70
N SER A 7 -18.25 12.62 -9.55
CA SER A 7 -17.62 11.48 -8.89
C SER A 7 -17.92 10.21 -9.71
N GLY A 8 -17.37 10.16 -10.93
CA GLY A 8 -17.33 8.96 -11.75
C GLY A 8 -15.97 8.32 -11.57
N GLY A 9 -15.94 7.08 -11.06
CA GLY A 9 -14.72 6.30 -10.86
C GLY A 9 -13.83 6.37 -12.10
N SER A 10 -12.76 7.14 -12.00
CA SER A 10 -11.90 7.41 -13.14
C SER A 10 -10.99 6.20 -13.28
N ARG A 11 -11.03 5.50 -14.42
CA ARG A 11 -10.04 4.45 -14.77
C ARG A 11 -8.59 4.94 -14.66
N SER A 12 -8.38 6.26 -14.62
CA SER A 12 -7.09 6.84 -14.31
C SER A 12 -6.64 6.57 -12.87
N ILE A 13 -7.54 6.60 -11.87
CA ILE A 13 -7.18 6.40 -10.46
C ILE A 13 -6.56 5.01 -10.24
N GLU A 14 -7.17 3.97 -10.83
CA GLU A 14 -6.72 2.58 -10.77
C GLU A 14 -5.29 2.42 -11.33
N ARG A 15 -4.99 3.13 -12.44
CA ARG A 15 -3.64 3.16 -13.02
C ARG A 15 -2.63 3.95 -12.18
N PHE A 16 -3.10 4.82 -11.28
CA PHE A 16 -2.27 5.60 -10.38
C PHE A 16 -2.18 5.02 -8.98
N GLU A 17 -2.89 3.92 -8.67
CA GLU A 17 -2.94 3.34 -7.32
C GLU A 17 -1.54 3.00 -6.80
N GLN A 18 -0.70 2.36 -7.61
CA GLN A 18 0.66 2.00 -7.20
C GLN A 18 1.49 3.25 -6.84
N THR A 19 1.41 4.29 -7.67
CA THR A 19 2.09 5.57 -7.42
C THR A 19 1.52 6.27 -6.20
N ALA A 20 0.20 6.27 -6.03
CA ALA A 20 -0.47 6.87 -4.88
C ALA A 20 -0.07 6.16 -3.57
N ASN A 21 -0.01 4.83 -3.57
CA ASN A 21 0.43 4.03 -2.43
C ASN A 21 1.88 4.34 -2.07
N LEU A 22 2.77 4.41 -3.05
CA LEU A 22 4.17 4.79 -2.83
C LEU A 22 4.29 6.19 -2.23
N LEU A 23 3.55 7.17 -2.79
CA LEU A 23 3.56 8.54 -2.29
C LEU A 23 3.00 8.62 -0.86
N THR A 24 1.95 7.86 -0.54
CA THR A 24 1.42 7.76 0.82
C THR A 24 2.50 7.28 1.79
N VAL A 25 3.21 6.18 1.47
CA VAL A 25 4.31 5.68 2.32
C VAL A 25 5.38 6.75 2.52
N VAL A 26 5.84 7.40 1.45
CA VAL A 26 6.87 8.45 1.53
C VAL A 26 6.40 9.63 2.40
N GLN A 27 5.16 10.07 2.23
CA GLN A 27 4.57 11.17 2.98
C GLN A 27 4.42 10.82 4.47
N THR A 28 3.92 9.63 4.78
CA THR A 28 3.77 9.15 6.16
C THR A 28 5.13 9.01 6.85
N CYS A 29 6.13 8.43 6.17
CA CYS A 29 7.50 8.34 6.71
C CYS A 29 8.08 9.72 7.00
N ARG A 30 7.92 10.68 6.09
CA ARG A 30 8.36 12.07 6.30
C ARG A 30 7.66 12.72 7.49
N PHE A 31 6.35 12.52 7.64
CA PHE A 31 5.58 13.05 8.78
C PHE A 31 6.06 12.44 10.11
N GLN A 32 6.33 11.14 10.13
CA GLN A 32 6.77 10.42 11.32
C GLN A 32 8.28 10.53 11.58
N GLN A 33 9.04 11.25 10.76
CA GLN A 33 10.51 11.32 10.81
C GLN A 33 11.16 9.92 10.79
N ARG A 34 10.59 9.00 10.00
CA ARG A 34 11.08 7.62 9.81
C ARG A 34 11.67 7.45 8.43
N SER A 35 12.64 6.53 8.32
CA SER A 35 13.23 6.14 7.04
C SER A 35 12.22 5.35 6.20
N VAL A 36 12.09 5.75 4.93
CA VAL A 36 11.28 5.03 3.94
C VAL A 36 11.90 3.66 3.62
N MET A 37 13.23 3.58 3.59
CA MET A 37 13.93 2.32 3.36
C MET A 37 13.70 1.33 4.50
N ASP A 38 13.67 1.80 5.74
CA ASP A 38 13.43 0.96 6.92
C ASP A 38 11.99 0.41 6.90
N PHE A 39 11.03 1.19 6.40
CA PHE A 39 9.66 0.73 6.20
C PHE A 39 9.63 -0.41 5.18
N PHE A 40 10.28 -0.27 4.03
CA PHE A 40 10.31 -1.31 2.99
C PHE A 40 11.06 -2.57 3.44
N ASP A 41 12.20 -2.41 4.11
CA ASP A 41 12.97 -3.53 4.64
C ASP A 41 12.18 -4.32 5.68
N ARG A 42 11.54 -3.62 6.63
CA ARG A 42 10.64 -4.25 7.62
C ARG A 42 9.48 -4.98 6.94
N ARG A 43 8.86 -4.38 5.93
CA ARG A 43 7.76 -5.00 5.17
C ARG A 43 8.23 -6.26 4.44
N SER A 44 9.41 -6.23 3.83
CA SER A 44 10.00 -7.38 3.13
C SER A 44 10.25 -8.55 4.08
N ARG A 45 10.76 -8.29 5.30
CA ARG A 45 10.93 -9.32 6.33
C ARG A 45 9.60 -9.96 6.73
N TYR A 46 8.57 -9.16 7.01
CA TYR A 46 7.24 -9.69 7.33
C TYR A 46 6.60 -10.44 6.16
N ALA A 47 6.86 -10.04 4.91
CA ALA A 47 6.38 -10.77 3.75
C ALA A 47 7.04 -12.15 3.63
N ASN A 48 8.34 -12.27 3.90
CA ASN A 48 9.05 -13.55 3.95
C ASN A 48 8.55 -14.46 5.07
N GLU A 49 8.33 -13.92 6.27
CA GLU A 49 7.81 -14.69 7.40
C GLU A 49 6.39 -15.21 7.12
N GLN A 50 5.53 -14.37 6.53
CA GLN A 50 4.20 -14.81 6.07
C GLN A 50 4.27 -15.84 4.96
N ALA A 51 5.19 -15.71 4.00
CA ALA A 51 5.38 -16.70 2.94
C ALA A 51 5.82 -18.06 3.52
N LEU A 52 6.68 -18.05 4.55
CA LEU A 52 7.05 -19.26 5.27
C LEU A 52 5.86 -19.88 6.02
N MET A 53 5.04 -19.06 6.68
CA MET A 53 3.81 -19.51 7.35
C MET A 53 2.77 -20.03 6.35
N ALA A 54 2.66 -19.44 5.16
CA ALA A 54 1.76 -19.87 4.09
C ALA A 54 2.22 -21.18 3.41
N GLN A 55 3.53 -21.42 3.32
CA GLN A 55 4.07 -22.72 2.91
C GLN A 55 3.74 -23.82 3.93
N LEU A 56 3.64 -23.46 5.22
CA LEU A 56 3.23 -24.36 6.31
C LEU A 56 1.69 -24.47 6.45
N GLY A 57 0.91 -23.58 5.81
CA GLY A 57 -0.54 -23.53 5.92
C GLY A 57 -1.21 -22.95 4.66
N HIS A 58 -1.72 -23.85 3.83
CA HIS A 58 -2.71 -23.70 2.74
C HIS A 58 -3.16 -22.29 2.31
N LEU A 59 -2.93 -21.96 1.02
CA LEU A 59 -3.58 -20.93 0.18
C LEU A 59 -4.07 -19.67 0.92
N THR A 60 -3.15 -18.75 1.23
CA THR A 60 -3.50 -17.37 1.58
C THR A 60 -2.82 -16.41 0.61
N GLU A 61 -3.59 -15.45 0.10
CA GLU A 61 -3.18 -14.49 -0.93
C GLU A 61 -1.87 -13.76 -0.58
N PRO A 62 -1.05 -13.39 -1.58
CA PRO A 62 0.22 -12.72 -1.35
C PRO A 62 0.02 -11.40 -0.59
N PRO A 63 0.94 -11.05 0.33
CA PRO A 63 0.77 -9.87 1.17
C PRO A 63 0.72 -8.59 0.31
N SER A 64 -0.38 -7.86 0.41
CA SER A 64 -0.55 -6.61 -0.32
C SER A 64 0.45 -5.56 0.15
N LEU A 65 1.10 -4.86 -0.77
CA LEU A 65 2.04 -3.78 -0.47
C LEU A 65 1.35 -2.51 0.02
N ILE A 66 0.02 -2.52 0.10
CA ILE A 66 -0.82 -1.40 0.46
C ILE A 66 -1.11 -1.51 1.95
N PRO A 67 -0.72 -0.53 2.79
CA PRO A 67 -1.17 -0.49 4.16
C PRO A 67 -2.70 -0.33 4.17
N SER A 68 -3.42 -1.27 4.76
CA SER A 68 -4.83 -1.11 5.06
C SER A 68 -4.95 -0.13 6.22
N PHE A 69 -5.28 1.12 5.91
CA PHE A 69 -5.64 2.10 6.92
C PHE A 69 -7.12 1.89 7.25
N ASP A 70 -7.41 1.29 8.42
CA ASP A 70 -8.76 1.35 9.00
C ASP A 70 -9.10 2.82 9.26
N THR A 71 -10.31 3.20 8.84
CA THR A 71 -10.85 4.57 8.94
C THR A 71 -11.46 4.83 10.30
#